data_AF-A0A368CDM2-F1
#
_entry.id   AF-A0A368CDM2-F1
#
_cell.length_a   1.000
_cell.length_b   1.000
_cell.length_c   1.000
_cell.angle_alpha   90.00
_cell.angle_beta   90.00
_cell.angle_gamma   90.00
#
_symmetry.space_group_name_H-M   'P 1'
#
loop_
_entity.id
_entity.type
_entity.pdbx_description
1 polymer ?
#
loop_
_entity_poly.entity_id
_entity_poly.type
_entity_poly.pdbx_seq_one_letter_code
_entity_poly.pdbx_strand_id
1 'polypeptide(L)'
;MTDRQFEIVLYGASGFTGKLVAEYLASEHQDLRWAIAGRNTQKLEKLRRELNLPELPILIADSAEPDSLSAVARQTRTLISTVGPYAQFGTPVLKACATEGTHYCDLTGEAQWMAEVYEQVDPIAKDSGARLVHCCGFDSIPSDLSVFFLQQEFKARFGTYATHVTGRMGRAAGGVSGGTVASLMYVAEQASKDPVIKERVMDPYALYPTGLEKGPDGPDQVGIAWDDNFESWTGPFVMAAINTKVVRRSHALAGLPYGADFRYDESQLCASRAKALLSAAGLGAVMAGTFFSPTRALLKKVLPNPGEGPNETTRNNGFFEFWAHGTDGENQLRVKVAGQRDPGYGATSRMLAQAGLCLARDELSVNGGIWTTASAMGDALLARLPSVDVHFSVVES
;
A
#
# COMPACT_ATOMS: atom_id res chain seq x y z
N MET A 1 -14.28 13.43 -22.10
CA MET A 1 -13.13 13.49 -21.16
C MET A 1 -12.25 14.64 -21.61
N THR A 2 -12.00 15.62 -20.75
CA THR A 2 -11.06 16.70 -21.04
C THR A 2 -9.68 16.08 -21.23
N ASP A 3 -9.04 16.31 -22.38
CA ASP A 3 -7.67 15.84 -22.65
C ASP A 3 -6.73 16.59 -21.70
N ARG A 4 -6.38 15.94 -20.58
CA ARG A 4 -5.42 16.46 -19.60
C ARG A 4 -4.03 16.40 -20.23
N GLN A 5 -3.23 17.44 -20.01
CA GLN A 5 -1.88 17.54 -20.57
C GLN A 5 -1.00 16.33 -20.22
N PHE A 6 -1.10 15.84 -18.98
CA PHE A 6 -0.33 14.70 -18.49
C PHE A 6 -1.23 13.53 -18.15
N GLU A 7 -0.86 12.35 -18.62
CA GLU A 7 -1.44 11.08 -18.16
C GLU A 7 -1.04 10.83 -16.70
N ILE A 8 0.24 11.03 -16.39
CA ILE A 8 0.79 10.81 -15.05
C ILE A 8 1.60 12.03 -14.60
N VAL A 9 1.41 12.46 -13.36
CA VAL A 9 2.37 13.31 -12.66
C VAL A 9 2.89 12.59 -11.42
N LEU A 10 4.21 12.48 -11.32
CA LEU A 10 4.88 11.88 -10.17
C LEU A 10 5.25 12.96 -9.14
N TYR A 11 4.45 13.09 -8.10
CA TYR A 11 4.67 14.02 -7.00
C TYR A 11 5.57 13.41 -5.91
N GLY A 12 6.66 14.10 -5.59
CA GLY A 12 7.72 13.56 -4.72
C GLY A 12 8.83 12.86 -5.48
N ALA A 13 8.96 13.10 -6.78
CA ALA A 13 9.90 12.42 -7.68
C ALA A 13 11.36 12.44 -7.21
N SER A 14 11.80 13.49 -6.51
CA SER A 14 13.17 13.59 -6.01
C SER A 14 13.47 12.78 -4.72
N GLY A 15 12.45 12.21 -4.09
CA GLY A 15 12.59 11.28 -2.95
C GLY A 15 13.03 9.89 -3.39
N PHE A 16 13.48 9.05 -2.47
CA PHE A 16 14.07 7.74 -2.80
C PHE A 16 13.13 6.86 -3.65
N THR A 17 11.90 6.62 -3.17
CA THR A 17 10.91 5.84 -3.93
C THR A 17 10.47 6.54 -5.21
N GLY A 18 10.31 7.87 -5.17
CA GLY A 18 9.97 8.67 -6.35
C GLY A 18 11.01 8.52 -7.46
N LYS A 19 12.31 8.47 -7.12
CA LYS A 19 13.36 8.24 -8.12
C LYS A 19 13.22 6.88 -8.79
N LEU A 20 12.97 5.82 -8.02
CA LEU A 20 12.79 4.47 -8.56
C LEU A 20 11.56 4.36 -9.47
N VAL A 21 10.47 5.03 -9.10
CA VAL A 21 9.28 5.13 -9.96
C VAL A 21 9.62 5.89 -11.25
N ALA A 22 10.34 7.01 -11.15
CA ALA A 22 10.75 7.81 -12.30
C ALA A 22 11.67 7.04 -13.25
N GLU A 23 12.64 6.28 -12.71
CA GLU A 23 13.53 5.39 -13.47
C GLU A 23 12.73 4.33 -14.23
N TYR A 24 11.76 3.69 -13.56
CA TYR A 24 10.89 2.68 -14.17
C TYR A 24 10.02 3.26 -15.30
N LEU A 25 9.37 4.42 -15.06
CA LEU A 25 8.55 5.08 -16.08
C LEU A 25 9.40 5.52 -17.28
N ALA A 26 10.60 6.03 -17.04
CA ALA A 26 11.52 6.44 -18.11
C ALA A 26 12.02 5.25 -18.95
N SER A 27 12.29 4.09 -18.34
CA SER A 27 12.83 2.93 -19.06
C SER A 27 11.76 2.14 -19.81
N GLU A 28 10.60 1.91 -19.18
CA GLU A 28 9.58 0.98 -19.69
C GLU A 28 8.40 1.67 -20.40
N HIS A 29 8.20 2.99 -20.23
CA HIS A 29 7.02 3.71 -20.73
C HIS A 29 7.42 4.98 -21.50
N GLN A 30 8.18 4.82 -22.59
CA GLN A 30 8.70 5.93 -23.39
C GLN A 30 7.61 6.73 -24.14
N ASP A 31 6.44 6.13 -24.36
CA ASP A 31 5.27 6.75 -24.97
C ASP A 31 4.43 7.59 -23.99
N LEU A 32 4.72 7.51 -22.68
CA LEU A 32 3.92 8.12 -21.64
C LEU A 32 4.05 9.65 -21.65
N ARG A 33 2.91 10.35 -21.61
CA ARG A 33 2.89 11.80 -21.37
C ARG A 33 2.92 12.07 -19.86
N TRP A 34 4.11 12.20 -19.27
CA TRP A 34 4.25 12.42 -17.83
C TRP A 34 5.15 13.59 -17.44
N ALA A 35 5.04 14.03 -16.19
CA ALA A 35 5.89 15.05 -15.59
C ALA A 35 6.36 14.63 -14.18
N ILE A 36 7.49 15.20 -13.75
CA ILE A 36 7.97 15.08 -12.37
C ILE A 36 7.62 16.32 -11.56
N ALA A 37 7.16 16.13 -10.33
CA ALA A 37 6.71 17.21 -9.48
C ALA A 37 7.31 17.18 -8.07
N GLY A 38 7.49 18.37 -7.49
CA GLY A 38 7.92 18.55 -6.11
C GLY A 38 8.38 19.97 -5.81
N ARG A 39 8.71 20.24 -4.55
CA ARG A 39 9.03 21.58 -4.05
C ARG A 39 10.43 22.11 -4.37
N ASN A 40 11.36 21.25 -4.81
CA ASN A 40 12.77 21.64 -5.01
C ASN A 40 13.19 21.47 -6.47
N THR A 41 13.21 22.58 -7.20
CA THR A 41 13.59 22.63 -8.62
C THR A 41 14.96 22.03 -8.89
N GLN A 42 15.97 22.35 -8.08
CA GLN A 42 17.35 21.87 -8.29
C GLN A 42 17.45 20.34 -8.20
N LYS A 43 16.70 19.72 -7.27
CA LYS A 43 16.65 18.26 -7.13
C LYS A 43 15.91 17.60 -8.29
N LEU A 44 14.83 18.20 -8.78
CA LEU A 44 14.10 17.70 -9.95
C LEU A 44 14.95 17.82 -11.22
N GLU A 45 15.67 18.92 -11.39
CA GLU A 45 16.62 19.11 -12.49
C GLU A 45 17.79 18.13 -12.46
N LYS A 46 18.26 17.78 -11.26
CA LYS A 46 19.25 16.72 -11.09
C LYS A 46 18.67 15.37 -11.53
N LEU A 47 17.47 15.01 -11.08
CA LEU A 47 16.80 13.77 -11.47
C LEU A 47 16.58 13.70 -12.99
N ARG A 48 16.09 14.78 -13.61
CA ARG A 48 15.88 14.87 -15.06
C ARG A 48 17.15 14.56 -15.85
N ARG A 49 18.30 15.07 -15.39
CA ARG A 49 19.62 14.74 -15.95
C ARG A 49 20.04 13.30 -15.69
N GLU A 50 19.83 12.78 -14.48
CA GLU A 50 20.10 11.37 -14.14
C GLU A 50 19.30 10.41 -15.03
N LEU A 51 18.06 10.76 -15.40
CA LEU A 51 17.21 10.00 -16.31
C LEU A 51 17.56 10.17 -17.80
N ASN A 52 18.44 11.11 -18.15
CA ASN A 52 18.74 11.50 -19.55
C ASN A 52 17.50 11.93 -20.36
N LEU A 53 16.53 12.61 -19.72
CA LEU A 53 15.31 13.11 -20.37
C LEU A 53 15.24 14.65 -20.31
N PRO A 54 16.00 15.39 -21.14
CA PRO A 54 16.07 16.86 -21.05
C PRO A 54 14.71 17.55 -21.25
N GLU A 55 13.81 16.94 -22.02
CA GLU A 55 12.48 17.46 -22.31
C GLU A 55 11.41 17.05 -21.28
N LEU A 56 11.77 16.25 -20.26
CA LEU A 56 10.81 15.82 -19.23
C LEU A 56 10.30 17.05 -18.47
N PRO A 57 8.97 17.32 -18.48
CA PRO A 57 8.42 18.48 -17.81
C PRO A 57 8.60 18.41 -16.29
N ILE A 58 8.93 19.56 -15.70
CA ILE A 58 9.09 19.75 -14.26
C ILE A 58 7.99 20.66 -13.76
N LEU A 59 7.27 20.21 -12.73
CA LEU A 59 6.21 20.97 -12.08
C LEU A 59 6.60 21.28 -10.63
N ILE A 60 6.52 22.55 -10.25
CA ILE A 60 6.82 22.95 -8.87
C ILE A 60 5.52 22.99 -8.08
N ALA A 61 5.47 22.20 -7.01
CA ALA A 61 4.35 22.19 -6.09
C ALA A 61 4.81 21.85 -4.67
N ASP A 62 4.29 22.58 -3.69
CA ASP A 62 4.52 22.35 -2.27
C ASP A 62 3.20 22.01 -1.59
N SER A 63 3.22 20.98 -0.72
CA SER A 63 2.08 20.60 0.12
C SER A 63 1.56 21.73 1.01
N ALA A 64 2.40 22.72 1.32
CA ALA A 64 2.04 23.92 2.07
C ALA A 64 1.35 25.00 1.22
N GLU A 65 1.30 24.85 -0.11
CA GLU A 65 0.76 25.84 -1.05
C GLU A 65 -0.38 25.21 -1.89
N PRO A 66 -1.64 25.26 -1.42
CA PRO A 66 -2.78 24.61 -2.07
C PRO A 66 -3.00 24.99 -3.54
N ASP A 67 -2.72 26.23 -3.92
CA ASP A 67 -2.86 26.71 -5.31
C ASP A 67 -1.86 26.01 -6.23
N SER A 68 -0.64 25.73 -5.75
CA SER A 68 0.37 25.01 -6.52
C SER A 68 -0.05 23.57 -6.80
N LEU A 69 -0.68 22.91 -5.81
CA LEU A 69 -1.22 21.55 -5.95
C LEU A 69 -2.41 21.51 -6.91
N SER A 70 -3.30 22.51 -6.82
CA SER A 70 -4.47 22.61 -7.69
C SER A 70 -4.06 22.84 -9.15
N ALA A 71 -3.04 23.67 -9.39
CA ALA A 71 -2.47 23.87 -10.72
C ALA A 71 -1.91 22.56 -11.31
N VAL A 72 -1.19 21.76 -10.50
CA VAL A 72 -0.72 20.43 -10.93
C VAL A 72 -1.87 19.47 -11.20
N ALA A 73 -2.86 19.39 -10.31
CA ALA A 73 -4.00 18.48 -10.47
C ALA A 73 -4.80 18.79 -11.74
N ARG A 74 -5.07 20.06 -12.05
CA ARG A 74 -5.84 20.50 -13.23
C ARG A 74 -5.32 19.99 -14.57
N GLN A 75 -4.03 19.78 -14.69
CA GLN A 75 -3.39 19.30 -15.93
C GLN A 75 -3.08 17.80 -15.91
N THR A 76 -3.46 17.10 -14.85
CA THR A 76 -3.09 15.71 -14.58
C THR A 76 -4.31 14.78 -14.63
N ARG A 77 -4.18 13.66 -15.34
CA ARG A 77 -5.15 12.56 -15.27
C ARG A 77 -4.99 11.72 -14.01
N THR A 78 -3.78 11.22 -13.75
CA THR A 78 -3.43 10.47 -12.53
C THR A 78 -2.21 11.05 -11.84
N LEU A 79 -2.31 11.37 -10.56
CA LEU A 79 -1.20 11.80 -9.72
C LEU A 79 -0.71 10.63 -8.86
N ILE A 80 0.58 10.28 -9.00
CA ILE A 80 1.26 9.33 -8.13
C ILE A 80 1.97 10.12 -7.04
N SER A 81 1.64 9.87 -5.77
CA SER A 81 2.31 10.51 -4.63
C SER A 81 3.29 9.57 -3.96
N THR A 82 4.51 10.06 -3.73
CA THR A 82 5.53 9.40 -2.89
C THR A 82 5.99 10.30 -1.75
N VAL A 83 5.14 11.25 -1.31
CA VAL A 83 5.47 12.24 -0.28
C VAL A 83 4.85 11.84 1.06
N GLY A 84 5.64 11.17 1.90
CA GLY A 84 5.29 10.84 3.28
C GLY A 84 6.10 11.64 4.33
N PRO A 85 5.70 11.63 5.62
CA PRO A 85 4.48 11.01 6.16
C PRO A 85 3.19 11.66 5.62
N TYR A 86 2.25 10.84 5.16
CA TYR A 86 1.01 11.27 4.50
C TYR A 86 0.06 11.95 5.48
N ALA A 87 0.08 11.56 6.75
CA ALA A 87 -0.65 12.27 7.79
C ALA A 87 -0.23 13.75 7.95
N GLN A 88 0.98 14.12 7.51
CA GLN A 88 1.46 15.51 7.51
C GLN A 88 1.27 16.21 6.17
N PHE A 89 1.58 15.52 5.06
CA PHE A 89 1.69 16.16 3.74
C PHE A 89 0.62 15.71 2.73
N GLY A 90 -0.09 14.62 3.01
CA GLY A 90 -0.98 13.94 2.07
C GLY A 90 -2.34 14.61 1.91
N THR A 91 -2.94 15.14 2.99
CA THR A 91 -4.30 15.70 2.96
C THR A 91 -4.46 16.83 1.93
N PRO A 92 -3.56 17.83 1.82
CA PRO A 92 -3.68 18.89 0.81
C PRO A 92 -3.62 18.33 -0.62
N VAL A 93 -2.74 17.36 -0.87
CA VAL A 93 -2.56 16.73 -2.20
C VAL A 93 -3.81 15.94 -2.58
N LEU A 94 -4.33 15.14 -1.65
CA LEU A 94 -5.53 14.33 -1.86
C LEU A 94 -6.75 15.22 -2.12
N LYS A 95 -6.94 16.30 -1.35
CA LYS A 95 -8.03 17.27 -1.54
C LYS A 95 -7.95 17.98 -2.89
N ALA A 96 -6.75 18.37 -3.33
CA ALA A 96 -6.57 18.98 -4.66
C ALA A 96 -6.97 18.00 -5.77
N CYS A 97 -6.52 16.74 -5.70
CA CYS A 97 -6.89 15.72 -6.68
C CYS A 97 -8.40 15.44 -6.68
N ALA A 98 -8.99 15.28 -5.50
CA ALA A 98 -10.43 15.07 -5.33
C ALA A 98 -11.24 16.22 -5.91
N THR A 99 -10.85 17.47 -5.66
CA THR A 99 -11.60 18.65 -6.12
C THR A 99 -11.51 18.81 -7.64
N GLU A 100 -10.33 18.56 -8.22
CA GLU A 100 -10.10 18.77 -9.65
C GLU A 100 -10.50 17.58 -10.52
N GLY A 101 -11.00 16.48 -9.95
CA GLY A 101 -11.36 15.28 -10.70
C GLY A 101 -10.15 14.46 -11.18
N THR A 102 -9.00 14.61 -10.52
CA THR A 102 -7.74 13.92 -10.85
C THR A 102 -7.66 12.61 -10.08
N HIS A 103 -7.35 11.52 -10.77
CA HIS A 103 -7.12 10.22 -10.13
C HIS A 103 -5.83 10.24 -9.30
N TYR A 104 -5.75 9.41 -8.28
CA TYR A 104 -4.64 9.45 -7.32
C TYR A 104 -4.25 8.05 -6.86
N CYS A 105 -2.95 7.81 -6.71
CA CYS A 105 -2.46 6.69 -5.91
C CYS A 105 -1.22 7.02 -5.08
N ASP A 106 -1.05 6.29 -3.97
CA ASP A 106 0.07 6.46 -3.03
C ASP A 106 0.55 5.18 -2.37
N LEU A 107 1.50 5.32 -1.43
CA LEU A 107 2.08 4.24 -0.62
C LEU A 107 1.79 4.42 0.88
N THR A 108 0.66 5.03 1.24
CA THR A 108 0.39 5.24 2.67
C THR A 108 0.29 3.92 3.43
N GLY A 109 0.81 3.91 4.65
CA GLY A 109 0.62 2.85 5.64
C GLY A 109 0.04 3.42 6.94
N GLU A 110 -0.67 4.54 6.87
CA GLU A 110 -1.11 5.33 8.03
C GLU A 110 -2.65 5.24 8.18
N ALA A 111 -3.15 4.09 8.67
CA ALA A 111 -4.58 3.82 8.77
C ALA A 111 -5.37 4.87 9.55
N GLN A 112 -4.77 5.51 10.56
CA GLN A 112 -5.40 6.58 11.33
C GLN A 112 -5.71 7.81 10.47
N TRP A 113 -4.81 8.13 9.53
CA TRP A 113 -4.98 9.23 8.58
C TRP A 113 -5.95 8.84 7.47
N MET A 114 -5.83 7.62 6.95
CA MET A 114 -6.75 7.09 5.93
C MET A 114 -8.21 7.18 6.40
N ALA A 115 -8.51 6.72 7.62
CA ALA A 115 -9.84 6.83 8.19
C ALA A 115 -10.33 8.29 8.31
N GLU A 116 -9.44 9.21 8.66
CA GLU A 116 -9.78 10.64 8.76
C GLU A 116 -10.11 11.25 7.38
N VAL A 117 -9.31 10.94 6.35
CA VAL A 117 -9.53 11.50 5.02
C VAL A 117 -10.71 10.87 4.29
N TYR A 118 -11.11 9.65 4.63
CA TYR A 118 -12.29 9.02 4.04
C TYR A 118 -13.54 9.84 4.28
N GLU A 119 -13.80 10.27 5.52
CA GLU A 119 -14.97 11.08 5.84
C GLU A 119 -14.94 12.46 5.16
N GLN A 120 -13.75 13.07 5.06
CA GLN A 120 -13.59 14.43 4.55
C GLN A 120 -13.52 14.53 3.03
N VAL A 121 -12.96 13.53 2.35
CA VAL A 121 -12.55 13.63 0.93
C VAL A 121 -13.36 12.70 0.02
N ASP A 122 -13.90 11.59 0.53
CA ASP A 122 -14.71 10.67 -0.27
C ASP A 122 -15.93 11.34 -0.93
N PRO A 123 -16.71 12.22 -0.26
CA PRO A 123 -17.82 12.91 -0.91
C PRO A 123 -17.37 13.80 -2.08
N ILE A 124 -16.23 14.46 -1.95
CA ILE A 124 -15.66 15.35 -2.99
C ILE A 124 -15.21 14.52 -4.20
N ALA A 125 -14.52 13.39 -3.94
CA ALA A 125 -14.05 12.50 -4.98
C ALA A 125 -15.21 11.83 -5.75
N LYS A 126 -16.29 11.50 -5.05
CA LYS A 126 -17.54 11.00 -5.67
C LYS A 126 -18.17 12.02 -6.61
N ASP A 127 -18.27 13.28 -6.17
CA ASP A 127 -18.87 14.37 -6.94
C ASP A 127 -18.06 14.70 -8.21
N SER A 128 -16.74 14.79 -8.09
CA SER A 128 -15.85 15.14 -9.20
C SER A 128 -15.55 13.98 -10.16
N GLY A 129 -15.80 12.74 -9.75
CA GLY A 129 -15.39 11.53 -10.48
C GLY A 129 -13.94 11.12 -10.26
N ALA A 130 -13.21 11.76 -9.33
CA ALA A 130 -11.84 11.36 -8.98
C ALA A 130 -11.82 9.97 -8.32
N ARG A 131 -10.95 9.07 -8.80
CA ARG A 131 -10.69 7.76 -8.19
C ARG A 131 -9.38 7.84 -7.41
N LEU A 132 -9.47 7.69 -6.09
CA LEU A 132 -8.33 7.82 -5.19
C LEU A 132 -8.05 6.46 -4.56
N VAL A 133 -6.83 5.93 -4.69
CA VAL A 133 -6.48 4.58 -4.22
C VAL A 133 -5.23 4.62 -3.35
N HIS A 134 -5.36 4.15 -2.12
CA HIS A 134 -4.24 4.09 -1.17
C HIS A 134 -3.51 2.76 -1.20
N CYS A 135 -2.35 2.70 -0.55
CA CYS A 135 -1.59 1.47 -0.28
C CYS A 135 -1.15 0.70 -1.56
N CYS A 136 -0.82 1.42 -2.62
CA CYS A 136 -0.44 0.88 -3.93
C CYS A 136 1.01 0.39 -3.99
N GLY A 137 1.47 -0.35 -2.98
CA GLY A 137 2.82 -0.91 -2.91
C GLY A 137 2.82 -2.32 -2.34
N PHE A 138 4.01 -2.83 -2.02
CA PHE A 138 4.15 -4.16 -1.40
C PHE A 138 3.38 -4.25 -0.08
N ASP A 139 3.25 -3.14 0.64
CA ASP A 139 2.57 -3.12 1.93
C ASP A 139 1.21 -3.80 1.83
N SER A 140 0.33 -3.44 0.87
CA SER A 140 -1.02 -4.03 0.77
C SER A 140 -1.41 -4.67 -0.56
N ILE A 141 -0.72 -4.46 -1.69
CA ILE A 141 -1.10 -5.09 -2.97
C ILE A 141 -1.10 -6.63 -2.89
N PRO A 142 -0.04 -7.30 -2.37
CA PRO A 142 -0.03 -8.75 -2.22
C PRO A 142 -1.19 -9.25 -1.35
N SER A 143 -1.46 -8.57 -0.23
CA SER A 143 -2.55 -8.93 0.68
C SER A 143 -3.93 -8.76 0.03
N ASP A 144 -4.21 -7.57 -0.51
CA ASP A 144 -5.51 -7.18 -1.03
C ASP A 144 -5.88 -7.95 -2.31
N LEU A 145 -4.96 -7.99 -3.28
CA LEU A 145 -5.19 -8.70 -4.54
C LEU A 145 -5.11 -10.22 -4.39
N SER A 146 -4.40 -10.77 -3.39
CA SER A 146 -4.41 -12.23 -3.18
C SER A 146 -5.76 -12.71 -2.68
N VAL A 147 -6.44 -11.96 -1.81
CA VAL A 147 -7.81 -12.28 -1.40
C VAL A 147 -8.77 -12.15 -2.57
N PHE A 148 -8.65 -11.08 -3.37
CA PHE A 148 -9.48 -10.90 -4.56
C PHE A 148 -9.31 -12.06 -5.56
N PHE A 149 -8.06 -12.39 -5.92
CA PHE A 149 -7.74 -13.51 -6.81
C PHE A 149 -8.19 -14.85 -6.24
N LEU A 150 -7.94 -15.10 -4.94
CA LEU A 150 -8.36 -16.32 -4.26
C LEU A 150 -9.88 -16.49 -4.33
N GLN A 151 -10.64 -15.44 -4.06
CA GLN A 151 -12.11 -15.51 -4.04
C GLN A 151 -12.70 -15.75 -5.42
N GLN A 152 -12.08 -15.24 -6.49
CA GLN A 152 -12.46 -15.57 -7.86
C GLN A 152 -12.22 -17.06 -8.16
N GLU A 153 -11.04 -17.58 -7.84
CA GLU A 153 -10.70 -18.99 -8.04
C GLU A 153 -11.57 -19.92 -7.17
N PHE A 154 -11.83 -19.54 -5.92
CA PHE A 154 -12.67 -20.31 -5.00
C PHE A 154 -14.09 -20.43 -5.54
N LYS A 155 -14.69 -19.33 -6.01
CA LYS A 155 -16.01 -19.34 -6.62
C LYS A 155 -16.07 -20.13 -7.92
N ALA A 156 -15.04 -20.01 -8.77
CA ALA A 156 -14.97 -20.76 -10.01
C ALA A 156 -14.92 -22.28 -9.78
N ARG A 157 -14.23 -22.72 -8.72
CA ARG A 157 -14.04 -24.15 -8.41
C ARG A 157 -15.16 -24.76 -7.59
N PHE A 158 -15.67 -24.02 -6.60
CA PHE A 158 -16.57 -24.56 -5.57
C PHE A 158 -17.97 -23.94 -5.59
N GLY A 159 -18.19 -22.87 -6.37
CA GLY A 159 -19.47 -22.16 -6.41
C GLY A 159 -19.78 -21.30 -5.18
N THR A 160 -18.90 -21.30 -4.18
CA THR A 160 -18.98 -20.54 -2.93
C THR A 160 -17.81 -19.55 -2.81
N TYR A 161 -17.75 -18.79 -1.72
CA TYR A 161 -16.59 -17.97 -1.37
C TYR A 161 -15.97 -18.52 -0.09
N ALA A 162 -14.66 -18.34 0.08
CA ALA A 162 -14.00 -18.60 1.36
C ALA A 162 -14.56 -17.65 2.43
N THR A 163 -14.98 -18.19 3.57
CA THR A 163 -15.48 -17.41 4.72
C THR A 163 -14.35 -16.97 5.64
N HIS A 164 -13.21 -17.66 5.62
CA HIS A 164 -12.00 -17.24 6.31
C HIS A 164 -10.81 -17.35 5.37
N VAL A 165 -10.04 -16.27 5.26
CA VAL A 165 -8.78 -16.23 4.52
C VAL A 165 -7.64 -15.86 5.47
N THR A 166 -6.55 -16.62 5.43
CA THR A 166 -5.33 -16.36 6.19
C THR A 166 -4.22 -15.91 5.25
N GLY A 167 -3.68 -14.71 5.48
CA GLY A 167 -2.51 -14.17 4.80
C GLY A 167 -1.23 -14.55 5.54
N ARG A 168 -0.23 -15.08 4.84
CA ARG A 168 1.05 -15.48 5.42
C ARG A 168 2.22 -14.90 4.65
N MET A 169 2.96 -14.03 5.32
CA MET A 169 4.23 -13.54 4.80
C MET A 169 5.24 -14.69 4.80
N GLY A 170 5.70 -15.07 3.61
CA GLY A 170 6.64 -16.15 3.40
C GLY A 170 8.09 -15.68 3.41
N ARG A 171 8.92 -16.32 2.57
CA ARG A 171 10.32 -15.94 2.42
C ARG A 171 10.43 -14.60 1.72
N ALA A 172 11.30 -13.74 2.21
CA ALA A 172 11.66 -12.51 1.52
C ALA A 172 13.11 -12.14 1.78
N ALA A 173 13.69 -11.44 0.82
CA ALA A 173 14.99 -10.81 0.91
C ALA A 173 14.84 -9.34 0.50
N GLY A 174 15.13 -8.42 1.42
CA GLY A 174 15.01 -6.99 1.18
C GLY A 174 15.28 -6.14 2.42
N GLY A 175 15.25 -4.82 2.22
CA GLY A 175 15.40 -3.84 3.30
C GLY A 175 14.07 -3.27 3.78
N VAL A 176 14.07 -2.73 4.99
CA VAL A 176 12.95 -1.93 5.50
C VAL A 176 13.06 -0.51 4.95
N SER A 177 11.93 0.07 4.55
CA SER A 177 11.90 1.43 4.02
C SER A 177 12.01 2.47 5.15
N GLY A 178 12.88 3.47 4.97
CA GLY A 178 13.01 4.60 5.92
C GLY A 178 11.73 5.44 5.99
N GLY A 179 10.96 5.49 4.91
CA GLY A 179 9.62 6.11 4.89
C GLY A 179 8.61 5.35 5.75
N THR A 180 8.64 4.01 5.73
CA THR A 180 7.79 3.14 6.56
C THR A 180 8.16 3.31 8.03
N VAL A 181 9.47 3.35 8.36
CA VAL A 181 9.93 3.65 9.73
C VAL A 181 9.43 5.00 10.20
N ALA A 182 9.57 6.05 9.38
CA ALA A 182 9.11 7.39 9.73
C ALA A 182 7.60 7.43 9.99
N SER A 183 6.82 6.74 9.16
CA SER A 183 5.37 6.64 9.28
C SER A 183 4.97 5.92 10.57
N LEU A 184 5.56 4.75 10.86
CA LEU A 184 5.32 4.00 12.10
C LEU A 184 5.65 4.83 13.34
N MET A 185 6.77 5.57 13.31
CA MET A 185 7.15 6.45 14.42
C MET A 185 6.16 7.61 14.61
N TYR A 186 5.64 8.17 13.51
CA TYR A 186 4.66 9.25 13.57
C TYR A 186 3.31 8.76 14.10
N VAL A 187 2.83 7.60 13.63
CA VAL A 187 1.61 6.94 14.13
C VAL A 187 1.72 6.68 15.63
N ALA A 188 2.85 6.12 16.09
CA ALA A 188 3.10 5.85 17.50
C ALA A 188 3.14 7.14 18.34
N GLU A 189 3.72 8.22 17.80
CA GLU A 189 3.71 9.53 18.47
C GLU A 189 2.30 10.09 18.61
N GLN A 190 1.48 10.05 17.56
CA GLN A 190 0.09 10.51 17.60
C GLN A 190 -0.73 9.68 18.59
N ALA A 191 -0.68 8.35 18.50
CA ALA A 191 -1.40 7.44 19.39
C ALA A 191 -0.97 7.57 20.87
N SER A 192 0.28 7.99 21.14
CA SER A 192 0.74 8.25 22.51
C SER A 192 0.14 9.52 23.13
N LYS A 193 -0.33 10.46 22.31
CA LYS A 193 -0.85 11.76 22.74
C LYS A 193 -2.38 11.84 22.68
N ASP A 194 -3.01 11.02 21.83
CA ASP A 194 -4.44 11.07 21.58
C ASP A 194 -5.09 9.67 21.74
N PRO A 195 -5.93 9.46 22.77
CA PRO A 195 -6.66 8.22 22.98
C PRO A 195 -7.57 7.81 21.82
N VAL A 196 -8.14 8.77 21.07
CA VAL A 196 -9.01 8.49 19.92
C VAL A 196 -8.20 7.91 18.76
N ILE A 197 -7.02 8.49 18.50
CA ILE A 197 -6.08 7.94 17.52
C ILE A 197 -5.61 6.54 17.95
N LYS A 198 -5.32 6.35 19.24
CA LYS A 198 -4.94 5.04 19.77
C LYS A 198 -6.03 3.99 19.55
N GLU A 199 -7.27 4.30 19.88
CA GLU A 199 -8.42 3.41 19.66
C GLU A 199 -8.56 3.05 18.18
N ARG A 200 -8.47 4.05 17.30
CA ARG A 200 -8.53 3.85 15.85
C ARG A 200 -7.39 2.98 15.30
N VAL A 201 -6.16 3.13 15.80
CA VAL A 201 -5.04 2.28 15.37
C VAL A 201 -5.28 0.81 15.77
N MET A 202 -5.86 0.59 16.94
CA MET A 202 -6.13 -0.74 17.49
C MET A 202 -7.40 -1.40 16.94
N ASP A 203 -8.35 -0.62 16.41
CA ASP A 203 -9.62 -1.11 15.85
C ASP A 203 -9.39 -1.92 14.55
N PRO A 204 -9.71 -3.23 14.50
CA PRO A 204 -9.55 -4.06 13.30
C PRO A 204 -10.36 -3.56 12.10
N TYR A 205 -11.38 -2.75 12.34
CA TYR A 205 -12.31 -2.20 11.35
C TYR A 205 -12.17 -0.68 11.18
N ALA A 206 -11.01 -0.10 11.54
CA ALA A 206 -10.78 1.36 11.46
C ALA A 206 -10.97 1.98 10.07
N LEU A 207 -10.82 1.17 9.00
CA LEU A 207 -11.00 1.61 7.60
C LEU A 207 -12.34 1.16 7.00
N TYR A 208 -13.18 0.51 7.79
CA TYR A 208 -14.47 0.00 7.34
C TYR A 208 -15.46 1.17 7.14
N PRO A 209 -16.35 1.13 6.13
CA PRO A 209 -17.32 2.20 5.90
C PRO A 209 -18.20 2.45 7.12
N THR A 210 -18.36 3.73 7.49
CA THR A 210 -19.21 4.14 8.61
C THR A 210 -20.66 3.70 8.38
N GLY A 211 -21.28 3.13 9.42
CA GLY A 211 -22.67 2.66 9.38
C GLY A 211 -22.85 1.21 8.89
N LEU A 212 -21.80 0.55 8.42
CA LEU A 212 -21.82 -0.90 8.24
C LEU A 212 -21.50 -1.61 9.56
N GLU A 213 -22.19 -2.73 9.80
CA GLU A 213 -21.91 -3.60 10.92
C GLU A 213 -20.52 -4.23 10.77
N LYS A 214 -19.75 -4.25 11.85
CA LYS A 214 -18.40 -4.83 11.87
C LYS A 214 -18.51 -6.35 11.90
N GLY A 215 -17.58 -7.01 11.22
CA GLY A 215 -17.45 -8.46 11.29
C GLY A 215 -16.81 -8.95 12.60
N PRO A 216 -16.51 -10.25 12.69
CA PRO A 216 -16.06 -10.90 13.92
C PRO A 216 -14.54 -10.82 14.18
N ASP A 217 -13.76 -10.14 13.33
CA ASP A 217 -12.30 -10.09 13.46
C ASP A 217 -11.84 -9.36 14.73
N GLY A 218 -10.83 -9.94 15.38
CA GLY A 218 -10.15 -9.36 16.53
C GLY A 218 -8.83 -8.67 16.18
N PRO A 219 -8.04 -8.32 17.21
CA PRO A 219 -6.69 -7.78 17.04
C PRO A 219 -5.76 -8.74 16.28
N ASP A 220 -4.80 -8.18 15.55
CA ASP A 220 -3.77 -8.95 14.84
C ASP A 220 -2.87 -9.75 15.81
N GLN A 221 -2.23 -10.80 15.30
CA GLN A 221 -1.37 -11.67 16.10
C GLN A 221 -0.20 -10.90 16.73
N VAL A 222 -0.05 -10.99 18.06
CA VAL A 222 1.08 -10.41 18.82
C VAL A 222 2.10 -11.48 19.23
N GLY A 223 1.64 -12.69 19.51
CA GLY A 223 2.45 -13.82 19.95
C GLY A 223 2.88 -14.75 18.81
N ILE A 224 3.19 -15.99 19.16
CA ILE A 224 3.48 -17.06 18.19
C ILE A 224 2.38 -18.12 18.22
N ALA A 225 2.12 -18.74 17.08
CA ALA A 225 1.19 -19.85 16.97
C ALA A 225 1.74 -20.89 16.00
N TRP A 226 1.24 -22.13 16.09
CA TRP A 226 1.45 -23.11 15.04
C TRP A 226 0.28 -23.01 14.06
N ASP A 227 0.58 -23.02 12.76
CA ASP A 227 -0.42 -22.98 11.70
C ASP A 227 -0.40 -24.29 10.93
N ASP A 228 -1.47 -25.08 11.07
CA ASP A 228 -1.60 -26.40 10.44
C ASP A 228 -1.72 -26.31 8.91
N ASN A 229 -2.24 -25.21 8.36
CA ASN A 229 -2.40 -25.05 6.90
C ASN A 229 -1.05 -24.83 6.18
N PHE A 230 -0.03 -24.40 6.94
CA PHE A 230 1.31 -24.12 6.46
C PHE A 230 2.38 -24.99 7.11
N GLU A 231 2.01 -25.86 8.05
CA GLU A 231 2.91 -26.69 8.86
C GLU A 231 4.10 -25.88 9.41
N SER A 232 3.81 -24.69 9.95
CA SER A 232 4.83 -23.72 10.32
C SER A 232 4.48 -22.95 11.58
N TRP A 233 5.51 -22.47 12.26
CA TRP A 233 5.30 -21.48 13.32
C TRP A 233 5.04 -20.13 12.68
N THR A 234 4.06 -19.40 13.18
CA THR A 234 3.80 -18.00 12.81
C THR A 234 4.24 -17.05 13.91
N GLY A 235 4.63 -15.84 13.50
CA GLY A 235 4.90 -14.71 14.38
C GLY A 235 4.18 -13.45 13.91
N PRO A 236 4.20 -12.37 14.70
CA PRO A 236 3.54 -11.13 14.33
C PRO A 236 4.17 -10.54 13.07
N PHE A 237 3.34 -9.98 12.18
CA PHE A 237 3.78 -9.32 10.97
C PHE A 237 3.44 -7.83 11.04
N VAL A 238 4.45 -6.95 10.92
CA VAL A 238 4.27 -5.51 11.14
C VAL A 238 3.26 -4.86 10.19
N MET A 239 3.15 -5.31 8.94
CA MET A 239 2.20 -4.73 7.97
C MET A 239 0.77 -5.23 8.18
N ALA A 240 0.55 -6.30 8.95
CA ALA A 240 -0.80 -6.81 9.27
C ALA A 240 -1.69 -5.70 9.85
N ALA A 241 -1.10 -4.81 10.66
CA ALA A 241 -1.79 -3.68 11.27
C ALA A 241 -2.46 -2.72 10.28
N ILE A 242 -2.05 -2.73 9.01
CA ILE A 242 -2.65 -1.95 7.91
C ILE A 242 -3.41 -2.87 6.97
N ASN A 243 -2.77 -3.95 6.53
CA ASN A 243 -3.27 -4.80 5.47
C ASN A 243 -4.60 -5.46 5.82
N THR A 244 -4.76 -5.92 7.06
CA THR A 244 -6.01 -6.58 7.46
C THR A 244 -7.19 -5.61 7.37
N LYS A 245 -6.97 -4.34 7.71
CA LYS A 245 -7.97 -3.26 7.55
C LYS A 245 -8.27 -2.96 6.08
N VAL A 246 -7.25 -2.98 5.21
CA VAL A 246 -7.42 -2.77 3.75
C VAL A 246 -8.25 -3.89 3.13
N VAL A 247 -7.92 -5.16 3.40
CA VAL A 247 -8.68 -6.32 2.88
C VAL A 247 -10.13 -6.29 3.32
N ARG A 248 -10.38 -6.04 4.62
CA ARG A 248 -11.74 -5.89 5.15
C ARG A 248 -12.48 -4.74 4.46
N ARG A 249 -11.82 -3.59 4.25
CA ARG A 249 -12.41 -2.47 3.50
C ARG A 249 -12.76 -2.87 2.06
N SER A 250 -11.89 -3.59 1.35
CA SER A 250 -12.18 -4.08 -0.01
C SER A 250 -13.44 -4.93 -0.05
N HIS A 251 -13.59 -5.85 0.91
CA HIS A 251 -14.79 -6.67 1.06
C HIS A 251 -16.04 -5.80 1.32
N ALA A 252 -15.96 -4.79 2.18
CA ALA A 252 -17.06 -3.87 2.45
C ALA A 252 -17.45 -3.02 1.23
N LEU A 253 -16.47 -2.45 0.54
CA LEU A 253 -16.69 -1.63 -0.67
C LEU A 253 -17.29 -2.44 -1.82
N ALA A 254 -17.01 -3.74 -1.88
CA ALA A 254 -17.60 -4.65 -2.85
C ALA A 254 -19.03 -5.10 -2.49
N GLY A 255 -19.61 -4.63 -1.38
CA GLY A 255 -20.96 -4.98 -0.95
C GLY A 255 -21.05 -6.30 -0.17
N LEU A 256 -20.02 -6.63 0.61
CA LEU A 256 -19.94 -7.84 1.45
C LEU A 256 -20.13 -9.18 0.70
N PRO A 257 -19.46 -9.41 -0.46
CA PRO A 257 -19.72 -10.59 -1.30
C PRO A 257 -19.39 -11.93 -0.62
N TYR A 258 -18.55 -11.90 0.43
CA TYR A 258 -18.08 -13.09 1.15
C TYR A 258 -18.89 -13.38 2.44
N GLY A 259 -19.98 -12.64 2.66
CA GLY A 259 -20.82 -12.72 3.86
C GLY A 259 -20.34 -11.83 5.00
N ALA A 260 -21.25 -11.48 5.91
CA ALA A 260 -20.98 -10.59 7.06
C ALA A 260 -19.96 -11.18 8.06
N ASP A 261 -19.86 -12.51 8.11
CA ASP A 261 -18.93 -13.23 8.98
C ASP A 261 -17.55 -13.47 8.34
N PHE A 262 -17.26 -12.85 7.19
CA PHE A 262 -15.98 -12.98 6.52
C PHE A 262 -14.84 -12.52 7.43
N ARG A 263 -13.78 -13.34 7.49
CA ARG A 263 -12.60 -13.10 8.33
C ARG A 263 -11.33 -13.05 7.53
N TYR A 264 -10.42 -12.19 7.98
CA TYR A 264 -9.06 -12.12 7.45
C TYR A 264 -8.02 -11.82 8.53
N ASP A 265 -6.94 -12.60 8.57
CA ASP A 265 -5.79 -12.36 9.44
C ASP A 265 -4.47 -12.52 8.71
N GLU A 266 -3.44 -11.83 9.22
CA GLU A 266 -2.09 -11.89 8.67
C GLU A 266 -1.04 -12.22 9.74
N SER A 267 -0.08 -13.06 9.36
CA SER A 267 1.10 -13.36 10.17
C SER A 267 2.29 -13.74 9.30
N GLN A 268 3.48 -13.86 9.90
CA GLN A 268 4.71 -14.24 9.19
C GLN A 268 5.09 -15.69 9.48
N LEU A 269 5.38 -16.46 8.43
CA LEU A 269 5.91 -17.82 8.55
C LEU A 269 7.35 -17.78 9.08
N CYS A 270 7.61 -18.63 10.08
CA CYS A 270 8.88 -18.74 10.76
C CYS A 270 9.41 -20.16 10.63
N ALA A 271 10.67 -20.29 10.18
CA ALA A 271 11.29 -21.60 9.97
C ALA A 271 11.46 -22.45 11.24
N SER A 272 11.25 -21.87 12.43
CA SER A 272 11.21 -22.63 13.69
C SER A 272 10.53 -21.83 14.80
N ARG A 273 10.09 -22.53 15.85
CA ARG A 273 9.54 -21.92 17.08
C ARG A 273 10.48 -20.88 17.69
N ALA A 274 11.78 -21.16 17.71
CA ALA A 274 12.79 -20.26 18.27
C ALA A 274 12.88 -18.95 17.47
N LYS A 275 12.85 -19.03 16.12
CA LYS A 275 12.81 -17.85 15.26
C LYS A 275 11.51 -17.06 15.43
N ALA A 276 10.38 -17.75 15.60
CA ALA A 276 9.10 -17.11 15.88
C ALA A 276 9.14 -16.31 17.20
N LEU A 277 9.65 -16.91 18.28
CA LEU A 277 9.81 -16.23 19.58
C LEU A 277 10.72 -15.02 19.48
N LEU A 278 11.86 -15.14 18.78
CA LEU A 278 12.78 -14.03 18.55
C LEU A 278 12.13 -12.89 17.75
N SER A 279 11.35 -13.23 16.71
CA SER A 279 10.62 -12.24 15.91
C SER A 279 9.60 -11.49 16.76
N ALA A 280 8.78 -12.23 17.52
CA ALA A 280 7.76 -11.63 18.39
C ALA A 280 8.38 -10.75 19.48
N ALA A 281 9.44 -11.22 20.14
CA ALA A 281 10.17 -10.43 21.14
C ALA A 281 10.82 -9.19 20.52
N GLY A 282 11.42 -9.32 19.34
CA GLY A 282 12.06 -8.21 18.61
C GLY A 282 11.06 -7.12 18.23
N LEU A 283 9.94 -7.50 17.61
CA LEU A 283 8.88 -6.55 17.26
C LEU A 283 8.26 -5.90 18.50
N GLY A 284 7.99 -6.69 19.54
CA GLY A 284 7.48 -6.19 20.82
C GLY A 284 8.43 -5.17 21.47
N ALA A 285 9.74 -5.43 21.44
CA ALA A 285 10.75 -4.51 21.95
C ALA A 285 10.84 -3.21 21.14
N VAL A 286 10.77 -3.31 19.80
CA VAL A 286 10.73 -2.11 18.93
C VAL A 286 9.48 -1.29 19.25
N MET A 287 8.30 -1.91 19.27
CA MET A 287 7.04 -1.23 19.58
C MET A 287 7.07 -0.58 20.96
N ALA A 288 7.48 -1.29 22.01
CA ALA A 288 7.63 -0.72 23.35
C ALA A 288 8.65 0.44 23.37
N GLY A 289 9.77 0.29 22.66
CA GLY A 289 10.81 1.31 22.54
C GLY A 289 10.36 2.58 21.80
N THR A 290 9.33 2.51 20.94
CA THR A 290 8.75 3.70 20.30
C THR A 290 7.95 4.56 21.28
N PHE A 291 7.33 3.97 22.31
CA PHE A 291 6.54 4.68 23.31
C PHE A 291 7.39 5.31 24.43
N PHE A 292 8.65 4.93 24.58
CA PHE A 292 9.56 5.47 25.59
C PHE A 292 10.58 6.46 24.96
N SER A 293 10.61 7.70 25.43
CA SER A 293 11.31 8.81 24.75
C SER A 293 12.84 8.62 24.61
N PRO A 294 13.59 8.17 25.64
CA PRO A 294 15.03 7.90 25.51
C PRO A 294 15.38 6.80 24.51
N THR A 295 14.59 5.73 24.42
CA THR A 295 14.80 4.63 23.47
C THR A 295 14.46 5.04 22.05
N ARG A 296 13.47 5.91 21.86
CA ARG A 296 13.14 6.50 20.55
C ARG A 296 14.34 7.23 19.93
N ALA A 297 15.10 7.98 20.73
CA ALA A 297 16.30 8.69 20.27
C ALA A 297 17.44 7.73 19.86
N LEU A 298 17.55 6.57 20.52
CA LEU A 298 18.53 5.54 20.17
C LEU A 298 18.13 4.79 18.90
N LEU A 299 16.84 4.44 18.75
CA LEU A 299 16.30 3.77 17.57
C LEU A 299 16.52 4.61 16.29
N LYS A 300 16.36 5.93 16.38
CA LYS A 300 16.66 6.86 15.26
C LYS A 300 18.11 6.82 14.76
N LYS A 301 19.07 6.36 15.58
CA LYS A 301 20.48 6.26 15.18
C LYS A 301 20.80 4.96 14.42
N VAL A 302 19.95 3.95 14.53
CA VAL A 302 20.19 2.59 13.99
C VAL A 302 19.27 2.30 12.79
N LEU A 303 18.07 2.87 12.78
CA LEU A 303 17.11 2.70 11.69
C LEU A 303 17.45 3.62 10.49
N PRO A 304 17.10 3.23 9.26
CA PRO A 304 17.33 4.06 8.07
C PRO A 304 16.67 5.43 8.19
N ASN A 305 17.36 6.49 7.75
CA ASN A 305 16.76 7.81 7.71
C ASN A 305 15.69 7.92 6.62
N PRO A 306 14.72 8.85 6.75
CA PRO A 306 13.81 9.16 5.65
C PRO A 306 14.58 9.52 4.38
N GLY A 307 14.32 8.80 3.29
CA GLY A 307 15.02 8.97 2.01
C GLY A 307 16.27 8.09 1.82
N GLU A 308 16.61 7.24 2.78
CA GLU A 308 17.60 6.16 2.62
C GLU A 308 16.91 4.83 2.32
N GLY A 309 17.56 3.97 1.54
CA GLY A 309 17.08 2.64 1.22
C GLY A 309 18.22 1.69 0.84
N PRO A 310 17.94 0.40 0.67
CA PRO A 310 18.93 -0.61 0.28
C PRO A 310 19.59 -0.22 -1.04
N ASN A 311 20.86 -0.60 -1.23
CA ASN A 311 21.59 -0.35 -2.46
C ASN A 311 20.98 -1.11 -3.66
N GLU A 312 21.36 -0.71 -4.87
CA GLU A 312 20.81 -1.29 -6.11
C GLU A 312 20.94 -2.81 -6.18
N THR A 313 22.09 -3.38 -5.83
CA THR A 313 22.29 -4.84 -5.81
C THR A 313 21.31 -5.54 -4.88
N THR A 314 21.10 -5.01 -3.68
CA THR A 314 20.14 -5.56 -2.70
C THR A 314 18.72 -5.46 -3.24
N ARG A 315 18.39 -4.35 -3.91
CA ARG A 315 17.08 -4.17 -4.54
C ARG A 315 16.84 -5.14 -5.67
N ASN A 316 17.81 -5.31 -6.56
CA ASN A 316 17.66 -6.14 -7.75
C ASN A 316 17.67 -7.65 -7.43
N ASN A 317 18.42 -8.07 -6.41
CA ASN A 317 18.54 -9.48 -6.02
C ASN A 317 17.54 -9.91 -4.94
N GLY A 318 16.72 -8.98 -4.44
CA GLY A 318 15.67 -9.27 -3.48
C GLY A 318 14.53 -10.09 -4.09
N PHE A 319 13.63 -10.57 -3.22
CA PHE A 319 12.39 -11.24 -3.63
C PHE A 319 11.42 -11.25 -2.46
N PHE A 320 10.17 -11.61 -2.73
CA PHE A 320 9.19 -11.93 -1.68
C PHE A 320 8.23 -13.05 -2.10
N GLU A 321 7.70 -13.72 -1.08
CA GLU A 321 6.58 -14.65 -1.19
C GLU A 321 5.51 -14.23 -0.17
N PHE A 322 4.26 -14.17 -0.62
CA PHE A 322 3.09 -14.02 0.24
C PHE A 322 2.11 -15.12 -0.11
N TRP A 323 1.38 -15.63 0.88
CA TRP A 323 0.44 -16.72 0.70
C TRP A 323 -0.94 -16.33 1.22
N ALA A 324 -1.98 -16.70 0.50
CA ALA A 324 -3.35 -16.64 0.99
C ALA A 324 -3.91 -18.07 1.02
N HIS A 325 -4.37 -18.54 2.18
CA HIS A 325 -5.14 -19.77 2.30
C HIS A 325 -6.58 -19.41 2.65
N GLY A 326 -7.53 -19.89 1.86
CA GLY A 326 -8.96 -19.63 2.07
C GLY A 326 -9.73 -20.92 2.24
N THR A 327 -10.75 -20.89 3.10
CA THR A 327 -11.64 -22.03 3.36
C THR A 327 -13.07 -21.56 3.65
N ASP A 328 -14.05 -22.41 3.34
CA ASP A 328 -15.45 -22.30 3.78
C ASP A 328 -15.82 -23.35 4.85
N GLY A 329 -14.83 -24.13 5.32
CA GLY A 329 -14.98 -25.25 6.25
C GLY A 329 -15.03 -26.63 5.58
N GLU A 330 -15.38 -26.70 4.30
CA GLU A 330 -15.42 -27.95 3.51
C GLU A 330 -14.35 -27.95 2.41
N ASN A 331 -14.25 -26.82 1.72
CA ASN A 331 -13.32 -26.57 0.63
C ASN A 331 -12.16 -25.70 1.12
N GLN A 332 -11.02 -25.82 0.44
CA GLN A 332 -9.86 -24.98 0.69
C GLN A 332 -9.06 -24.73 -0.58
N LEU A 333 -8.38 -23.58 -0.61
CA LEU A 333 -7.52 -23.17 -1.70
C LEU A 333 -6.33 -22.40 -1.16
N ARG A 334 -5.16 -22.58 -1.78
CA ARG A 334 -3.98 -21.74 -1.53
C ARG A 334 -3.60 -20.96 -2.77
N VAL A 335 -3.30 -19.68 -2.57
CA VAL A 335 -2.74 -18.77 -3.56
C VAL A 335 -1.36 -18.35 -3.09
N LYS A 336 -0.39 -18.35 -4.00
CA LYS A 336 0.93 -17.78 -3.81
C LYS A 336 1.04 -16.49 -4.62
N VAL A 337 1.51 -15.45 -3.97
CA VAL A 337 2.03 -14.24 -4.61
C VAL A 337 3.55 -14.30 -4.54
N ALA A 338 4.21 -14.25 -5.69
CA ALA A 338 5.67 -14.23 -5.77
C ALA A 338 6.12 -12.97 -6.52
N GLY A 339 7.12 -12.28 -5.97
CA GLY A 339 7.71 -11.11 -6.60
C GLY A 339 9.23 -11.17 -6.63
N GLN A 340 9.81 -10.66 -7.71
CA GLN A 340 11.24 -10.36 -7.78
C GLN A 340 11.50 -8.94 -7.28
N ARG A 341 12.74 -8.71 -6.83
CA ARG A 341 13.24 -7.48 -6.19
C ARG A 341 12.82 -7.37 -4.73
N ASP A 342 13.53 -6.49 -4.01
CA ASP A 342 13.22 -6.25 -2.62
C ASP A 342 11.78 -5.71 -2.47
N PRO A 343 11.01 -6.19 -1.48
CA PRO A 343 9.63 -5.75 -1.28
C PRO A 343 9.52 -4.26 -0.99
N GLY A 344 10.40 -3.71 -0.14
CA GLY A 344 10.27 -2.36 0.41
C GLY A 344 10.44 -1.23 -0.61
N TYR A 345 11.21 -1.43 -1.67
CA TYR A 345 11.47 -0.39 -2.67
C TYR A 345 11.42 -0.87 -4.12
N GLY A 346 12.15 -1.93 -4.46
CA GLY A 346 12.29 -2.42 -5.83
C GLY A 346 10.95 -2.88 -6.41
N ALA A 347 10.25 -3.78 -5.71
CA ALA A 347 8.92 -4.21 -6.10
C ALA A 347 7.87 -3.11 -5.87
N THR A 348 7.93 -2.42 -4.73
CA THR A 348 6.99 -1.34 -4.38
C THR A 348 6.92 -0.22 -5.41
N SER A 349 8.06 0.29 -5.88
CA SER A 349 8.09 1.36 -6.89
C SER A 349 7.43 0.95 -8.21
N ARG A 350 7.62 -0.30 -8.64
CA ARG A 350 7.02 -0.85 -9.85
C ARG A 350 5.53 -1.11 -9.69
N MET A 351 5.11 -1.66 -8.55
CA MET A 351 3.70 -1.82 -8.21
C MET A 351 2.97 -0.47 -8.20
N LEU A 352 3.56 0.56 -7.60
CA LEU A 352 2.98 1.91 -7.56
C LEU A 352 2.85 2.51 -8.96
N ALA A 353 3.89 2.37 -9.78
CA ALA A 353 3.84 2.80 -11.18
C ALA A 353 2.72 2.09 -11.94
N GLN A 354 2.57 0.78 -11.75
CA GLN A 354 1.50 0.00 -12.39
C GLN A 354 0.11 0.39 -11.89
N ALA A 355 -0.05 0.72 -10.61
CA ALA A 355 -1.32 1.27 -10.09
C ALA A 355 -1.65 2.63 -10.73
N GLY A 356 -0.65 3.52 -10.87
CA GLY A 356 -0.82 4.80 -11.54
C GLY A 356 -1.18 4.66 -13.03
N LEU A 357 -0.52 3.73 -13.73
CA LEU A 357 -0.84 3.38 -15.12
C LEU A 357 -2.22 2.75 -15.27
N CYS A 358 -2.63 1.90 -14.32
CA CYS A 358 -3.96 1.30 -14.28
C CYS A 358 -5.04 2.37 -14.22
N LEU A 359 -4.94 3.32 -13.28
CA LEU A 359 -5.84 4.48 -13.21
C LEU A 359 -5.81 5.35 -14.46
N ALA A 360 -4.63 5.51 -15.08
CA ALA A 360 -4.45 6.38 -16.23
C ALA A 360 -4.91 5.77 -17.57
N ARG A 361 -4.87 4.44 -17.75
CA ARG A 361 -5.03 3.81 -19.07
C ARG A 361 -6.09 2.72 -19.13
N ASP A 362 -6.43 2.08 -18.02
CA ASP A 362 -7.34 0.95 -18.04
C ASP A 362 -8.80 1.37 -17.75
N GLU A 363 -9.73 0.54 -18.18
CA GLU A 363 -11.16 0.73 -17.90
C GLU A 363 -11.49 0.16 -16.51
N LEU A 364 -11.91 1.05 -15.61
CA LEU A 364 -12.28 0.69 -14.24
C LEU A 364 -13.79 0.86 -14.04
N SER A 365 -14.42 -0.15 -13.45
CA SER A 365 -15.88 -0.22 -13.24
C SER A 365 -16.39 0.69 -12.11
N VAL A 366 -15.49 1.23 -11.29
CA VAL A 366 -15.85 2.10 -10.17
C VAL A 366 -16.05 3.56 -10.58
N ASN A 367 -16.97 4.21 -9.88
CA ASN A 367 -17.17 5.66 -9.95
C ASN A 367 -16.10 6.40 -9.12
N GLY A 368 -16.20 7.74 -9.08
CA GLY A 368 -15.38 8.54 -8.16
C GLY A 368 -15.56 8.12 -6.70
N GLY A 369 -14.53 8.32 -5.89
CA GLY A 369 -14.49 7.91 -4.49
C GLY A 369 -13.11 7.43 -4.05
N ILE A 370 -13.03 6.99 -2.79
CA ILE A 370 -11.81 6.46 -2.20
C ILE A 370 -11.88 4.93 -2.06
N TRP A 371 -10.99 4.26 -2.78
CA TRP A 371 -11.01 2.83 -3.03
C TRP A 371 -9.73 2.13 -2.56
N THR A 372 -9.76 0.79 -2.59
CA THR A 372 -8.58 -0.06 -2.45
C THR A 372 -8.14 -0.61 -3.80
N THR A 373 -6.98 -1.26 -3.84
CA THR A 373 -6.45 -1.86 -5.08
C THR A 373 -7.36 -2.95 -5.62
N ALA A 374 -7.91 -3.82 -4.75
CA ALA A 374 -8.85 -4.85 -5.15
C ALA A 374 -10.21 -4.27 -5.57
N SER A 375 -10.75 -3.29 -4.85
CA SER A 375 -12.10 -2.79 -5.13
C SER A 375 -12.15 -1.90 -6.38
N ALA A 376 -11.10 -1.13 -6.69
CA ALA A 376 -11.08 -0.25 -7.85
C ALA A 376 -10.40 -0.86 -9.09
N MET A 377 -9.28 -1.55 -8.89
CA MET A 377 -8.43 -1.98 -10.00
C MET A 377 -8.57 -3.46 -10.32
N GLY A 378 -8.72 -4.32 -9.30
CA GLY A 378 -9.03 -5.74 -9.44
C GLY A 378 -8.25 -6.44 -10.57
N ASP A 379 -8.99 -7.00 -11.53
CA ASP A 379 -8.43 -7.70 -12.69
C ASP A 379 -7.49 -6.84 -13.55
N ALA A 380 -7.77 -5.54 -13.69
CA ALA A 380 -6.94 -4.64 -14.47
C ALA A 380 -5.53 -4.54 -13.88
N LEU A 381 -5.40 -4.34 -12.56
CA LEU A 381 -4.07 -4.33 -11.93
C LEU A 381 -3.44 -5.73 -11.90
N LEU A 382 -4.22 -6.79 -11.64
CA LEU A 382 -3.72 -8.17 -11.68
C LEU A 382 -3.09 -8.51 -13.04
N ALA A 383 -3.67 -8.05 -14.16
CA ALA A 383 -3.15 -8.27 -15.50
C ALA A 383 -1.82 -7.52 -15.76
N ARG A 384 -1.57 -6.40 -15.06
CA ARG A 384 -0.34 -5.59 -15.21
C ARG A 384 0.83 -6.13 -14.43
N LEU A 385 0.59 -6.64 -13.22
CA LEU A 385 1.63 -7.02 -12.27
C LEU A 385 2.66 -8.05 -12.79
N PRO A 386 2.31 -9.02 -13.67
CA PRO A 386 3.28 -9.90 -14.30
C PRO A 386 4.36 -9.18 -15.11
N SER A 387 4.08 -8.00 -15.68
CA SER A 387 5.07 -7.21 -16.42
C SER A 387 6.14 -6.58 -15.52
N VAL A 388 5.97 -6.67 -14.21
CA VAL A 388 6.91 -6.20 -13.19
C VAL A 388 7.26 -7.32 -12.20
N ASP A 389 7.26 -8.56 -12.69
CA ASP A 389 7.70 -9.77 -12.00
C ASP A 389 6.88 -10.12 -10.74
N VAL A 390 5.63 -9.67 -10.65
CA VAL A 390 4.71 -9.99 -9.55
C VAL A 390 3.61 -10.90 -10.07
N HIS A 391 3.58 -12.13 -9.59
CA HIS A 391 2.70 -13.18 -10.07
C HIS A 391 1.80 -13.74 -8.97
N PHE A 392 0.56 -14.04 -9.33
CA PHE A 392 -0.43 -14.72 -8.50
C PHE A 392 -0.69 -16.09 -9.11
N SER A 393 -0.64 -17.15 -8.29
CA SER A 393 -0.93 -18.49 -8.76
C SER A 393 -1.62 -19.32 -7.68
N VAL A 394 -2.54 -20.18 -8.10
CA VAL A 394 -3.06 -21.23 -7.22
C VAL A 394 -1.98 -22.29 -7.02
N VAL A 395 -1.81 -22.75 -5.79
CA VAL A 395 -0.93 -23.85 -5.44
C VAL A 395 -1.79 -25.03 -5.01
N GLU A 396 -1.79 -26.08 -5.83
CA GLU A 396 -2.49 -27.32 -5.53
C GLU A 396 -1.85 -28.00 -4.31
N SER A 397 -2.72 -28.55 -3.46
CA SER A 397 -2.38 -29.19 -2.18
C SER A 397 -1.54 -30.44 -2.35
#